data_AF-A0A427BB14-F1
#
_entry.id   AF-A0A427BB14-F1
#
_cell.length_a   1.000
_cell.length_b   1.000
_cell.length_c   1.000
_cell.angle_alpha   90.00
_cell.angle_beta   90.00
_cell.angle_gamma   90.00
#
_symmetry.space_group_name_H-M   'P 1'
#
loop_
_entity.id
_entity.type
_entity.pdbx_description
1 polymer ?
#
loop_
_entity_poly.entity_id
_entity_poly.type
_entity_poly.pdbx_seq_one_letter_code
_entity_poly.pdbx_strand_id
1 'polypeptide(L)'
;MIVILQEDVILPSLPSVDPLSNEVKALIASKIKLEYFWKGSCYNLQEGASKSRSQVTEIERFSDRFKQKAQGKREALAHYLKLTPSNFPSELIQGSKRVHHENKKLRWDRAPEDKLFDLFEKLEEKYKARNRLH
;
A
#
# COMPACT_ATOMS: atom_id res chain seq x y z
N MET A 1 -3.19 40.19 -30.36
CA MET A 1 -2.37 39.17 -29.66
C MET A 1 -0.93 39.37 -30.09
N ILE A 2 -0.03 39.71 -29.16
CA ILE A 2 1.41 39.76 -29.43
C ILE A 2 1.98 38.45 -28.92
N VAL A 3 2.55 37.64 -29.81
CA VAL A 3 3.33 36.46 -29.44
C VAL A 3 4.74 36.94 -29.20
N ILE A 4 5.19 36.93 -27.94
CA ILE A 4 6.58 37.21 -27.60
C ILE A 4 7.36 35.93 -27.84
N LEU A 5 8.05 35.84 -28.98
CA LEU A 5 9.10 34.85 -29.17
C LEU A 5 10.33 35.36 -28.42
N GLN A 6 10.72 34.65 -27.38
CA GLN A 6 11.94 34.91 -26.64
C GLN A 6 13.14 34.82 -27.60
N GLU A 7 14.12 35.73 -27.46
CA GLU A 7 15.33 35.76 -28.30
C GLU A 7 15.94 34.36 -28.43
N ASP A 8 16.39 34.03 -29.64
CA ASP A 8 16.97 32.73 -29.98
C ASP A 8 18.10 32.39 -28.99
N VAL A 9 17.84 31.46 -28.08
CA VAL A 9 18.85 30.94 -27.16
C VAL A 9 19.89 30.24 -28.03
N ILE A 10 21.04 30.90 -28.23
CA ILE A 10 22.16 30.32 -28.97
C ILE A 10 22.71 29.18 -28.11
N LEU A 11 22.26 27.96 -28.42
CA LEU A 11 22.82 26.76 -27.84
C LEU A 11 24.28 26.63 -28.31
N PRO A 12 25.19 26.11 -27.46
CA PRO A 12 26.54 25.80 -27.88
C PRO A 12 26.47 24.94 -29.15
N SER A 13 27.27 25.30 -30.16
CA SER A 13 27.40 24.51 -31.39
C SER A 13 27.69 23.07 -31.00
N LEU A 14 26.72 22.19 -31.24
CA LEU A 14 26.90 20.76 -31.06
C LEU A 14 28.03 20.35 -32.02
N PRO A 15 29.07 19.65 -31.55
CA PRO A 15 30.05 19.07 -32.47
C PRO A 15 29.26 18.25 -33.48
N SER A 16 29.46 18.56 -34.77
CA SER A 16 28.91 17.81 -35.90
C SER A 16 29.10 16.33 -35.63
N VAL A 17 28.07 15.54 -35.95
CA VAL A 17 27.85 14.13 -35.58
C VAL A 17 29.08 13.24 -35.78
N ASP A 18 30.07 13.39 -34.91
CA ASP A 18 31.08 12.40 -34.65
C ASP A 18 30.36 11.17 -34.07
N PRO A 19 30.90 9.95 -34.27
CA PRO A 19 30.35 8.78 -33.63
C PRO A 19 30.31 9.04 -32.12
N LEU A 20 29.11 9.29 -31.62
CA LEU A 20 28.84 9.61 -30.22
C LEU A 20 29.64 8.67 -29.35
N SER A 21 30.61 9.23 -28.60
CA SER A 21 31.56 8.44 -27.80
C SER A 21 30.79 7.43 -26.94
N ASN A 22 31.36 6.25 -26.76
CA ASN A 22 30.75 5.17 -25.98
C ASN A 22 30.34 5.65 -24.57
N GLU A 23 31.06 6.60 -24.00
CA GLU A 23 30.74 7.24 -22.72
C GLU A 23 29.42 8.02 -22.78
N VAL A 24 29.19 8.79 -23.84
CA VAL A 24 27.95 9.57 -24.00
C VAL A 24 26.77 8.63 -24.25
N LYS A 25 26.97 7.54 -25.01
CA LYS A 25 25.95 6.49 -25.17
C LYS A 25 25.61 5.82 -23.83
N ALA A 26 26.62 5.48 -23.03
CA ALA A 26 26.44 4.91 -21.70
C ALA A 26 25.71 5.88 -20.77
N LEU A 27 26.02 7.18 -20.84
CA LEU A 27 25.36 8.21 -20.07
C LEU A 27 23.87 8.33 -20.44
N ILE A 28 23.54 8.34 -21.74
CA ILE A 28 22.16 8.36 -22.22
C ILE A 28 21.40 7.12 -21.75
N ALA A 29 21.99 5.94 -21.89
CA ALA A 29 21.39 4.69 -21.43
C ALA A 29 21.15 4.70 -19.91
N SER A 30 22.11 5.22 -19.13
CA SER A 30 21.98 5.39 -17.68
C SER A 30 20.83 6.33 -17.32
N LYS A 31 20.71 7.47 -18.01
CA LYS A 31 19.60 8.41 -17.81
C LYS A 31 18.26 7.74 -18.06
N ILE A 32 18.12 7.00 -19.16
CA ILE A 32 16.89 6.26 -19.48
C ILE A 32 16.57 5.25 -18.37
N LYS A 33 17.57 4.48 -17.93
CA LYS A 33 17.40 3.49 -16.85
C LYS A 33 16.97 4.14 -15.53
N LEU A 34 17.58 5.27 -15.18
CA LEU A 34 17.23 6.04 -14.00
C LEU A 34 15.79 6.55 -14.07
N GLU A 35 15.37 7.12 -15.21
CA GLU A 35 13.99 7.58 -15.43
C GLU A 35 12.96 6.45 -15.24
N TYR A 36 13.23 5.27 -15.79
CA TYR A 36 12.36 4.11 -15.61
C TYR A 36 12.30 3.66 -14.14
N PHE A 37 13.46 3.56 -13.48
CA PHE A 37 13.52 3.22 -12.06
C PHE A 37 12.78 4.24 -11.20
N TRP A 38 13.05 5.53 -11.40
CA TRP A 38 12.45 6.63 -10.65
C TRP A 38 10.93 6.60 -10.79
N LYS A 39 10.41 6.46 -12.01
CA LYS A 39 8.96 6.41 -12.26
C LYS A 39 8.24 5.28 -11.52
N GLY A 40 8.88 4.13 -11.35
CA GLY A 40 8.33 2.97 -10.64
C GLY A 40 8.70 2.87 -9.16
N SER A 41 9.52 3.79 -8.65
CA SER A 41 10.01 3.76 -7.28
C SER A 41 8.95 4.24 -6.28
N CYS A 42 8.97 3.70 -5.06
CA CYS A 42 8.07 4.11 -3.98
C CYS A 42 8.29 5.57 -3.51
N TYR A 43 9.38 6.22 -3.93
CA TYR A 43 9.68 7.62 -3.64
C TYR A 43 9.13 8.61 -4.67
N ASN A 44 8.64 8.12 -5.81
CA ASN A 44 7.98 8.97 -6.79
C ASN A 44 6.54 9.25 -6.34
N LEU A 45 6.40 10.25 -5.48
CA LEU A 45 5.12 10.74 -5.00
C LEU A 45 4.45 11.51 -6.14
N GLN A 46 3.60 10.81 -6.91
CA GLN A 46 2.87 11.42 -8.01
C GLN A 46 1.89 12.47 -7.46
N GLU A 47 2.22 13.74 -7.65
CA GLU A 47 1.41 14.88 -7.24
C GLU A 47 0.08 14.86 -8.02
N GLY A 48 -0.99 14.41 -7.37
CA GLY A 48 -2.30 14.20 -7.99
C GLY A 48 -2.87 12.80 -7.84
N ALA A 49 -2.12 11.81 -7.34
CA ALA A 49 -2.71 10.58 -6.85
C ALA A 49 -3.39 10.88 -5.49
N SER A 50 -4.51 11.59 -5.54
CA SER A 50 -5.51 11.47 -4.48
C SER A 50 -5.91 10.00 -4.46
N LYS A 51 -5.22 9.20 -3.63
CA LYS A 51 -5.85 8.04 -3.02
C LYS A 51 -6.96 8.66 -2.21
N SER A 52 -8.11 8.87 -2.85
CA SER A 52 -9.30 9.36 -2.18
C SER A 52 -9.46 8.51 -0.93
N ARG A 53 -9.72 9.15 0.22
CA ARG A 53 -9.97 8.45 1.50
C ARG A 53 -10.90 7.23 1.33
N SER A 54 -11.78 7.24 0.31
CA SER A 54 -12.66 6.13 -0.05
C SER A 54 -11.95 4.81 -0.42
N GLN A 55 -10.76 4.83 -1.04
CA GLN A 55 -10.05 3.58 -1.36
C GLN A 55 -9.40 2.93 -0.13
N VAL A 56 -9.22 3.68 0.96
CA VAL A 56 -8.68 3.16 2.22
C VAL A 56 -9.78 2.54 3.09
N THR A 57 -11.05 2.90 2.85
CA THR A 57 -12.21 2.41 3.62
C THR A 57 -12.90 1.20 2.99
N GLU A 58 -12.60 0.85 1.74
CA GLU A 58 -13.18 -0.33 1.10
C GLU A 58 -12.46 -1.61 1.54
N ILE A 59 -13.23 -2.60 1.98
CA ILE A 59 -12.72 -3.95 2.29
C ILE A 59 -12.26 -4.58 0.97
N GLU A 60 -11.00 -5.04 0.94
CA GLU A 60 -10.41 -5.68 -0.23
C GLU A 60 -11.28 -6.83 -0.74
N ARG A 61 -11.74 -6.74 -1.99
CA ARG A 61 -12.55 -7.78 -2.63
C ARG A 61 -11.66 -8.77 -3.37
N PHE A 62 -12.11 -10.03 -3.48
CA PHE A 62 -11.43 -11.09 -4.25
C PHE A 62 -11.08 -10.65 -5.68
N SER A 63 -11.92 -9.81 -6.31
CA SER A 63 -11.71 -9.25 -7.65
C SER A 63 -10.53 -8.29 -7.73
N ASP A 64 -10.12 -7.67 -6.63
CA ASP A 64 -9.05 -6.66 -6.61
C ASP A 64 -7.67 -7.28 -6.67
N ARG A 65 -7.55 -8.59 -6.37
CA ARG A 65 -6.30 -9.34 -6.51
C ARG A 65 -5.79 -9.41 -7.94
N PHE A 66 -6.67 -9.27 -8.92
CA PHE A 66 -6.30 -9.20 -10.34
C PHE A 66 -6.02 -7.77 -10.82
N LYS A 67 -6.44 -6.75 -10.04
CA LYS A 67 -6.22 -5.33 -10.32
C LYS A 67 -4.91 -4.80 -9.74
N GLN A 68 -4.36 -5.49 -8.74
CA GLN A 68 -2.98 -5.30 -8.31
C GLN A 68 -2.08 -5.66 -9.50
N LYS A 69 -1.70 -4.67 -10.32
CA LYS A 69 -0.58 -4.81 -11.27
C LYS A 69 0.55 -5.45 -10.48
N ALA A 70 0.92 -6.67 -10.87
CA ALA A 70 1.83 -7.57 -10.17
C ALA A 70 2.75 -6.76 -9.25
N GLN A 71 2.48 -6.77 -7.95
CA GLN A 71 3.29 -6.12 -6.93
C GLN A 71 4.75 -6.41 -7.31
N GLY A 72 5.43 -5.38 -7.85
CA GLY A 72 6.74 -5.55 -8.45
C GLY A 72 7.61 -6.28 -7.45
N LYS A 73 8.23 -7.37 -7.90
CA LYS A 73 9.05 -8.33 -7.13
C LYS A 73 9.39 -7.75 -5.75
N ARG A 74 8.54 -8.03 -4.76
CA ARG A 74 8.80 -7.54 -3.40
C ARG A 74 10.14 -8.12 -3.00
N GLU A 75 11.12 -7.27 -2.77
CA GLU A 75 12.44 -7.70 -2.35
C GLU A 75 12.31 -8.43 -1.01
N ALA A 76 13.22 -9.38 -0.75
CA ALA A 76 13.20 -10.14 0.49
C ALA A 76 13.17 -9.20 1.70
N LEU A 77 12.36 -9.53 2.72
CA LEU A 77 12.19 -8.71 3.93
C LEU A 77 13.53 -8.32 4.60
N ALA A 78 14.55 -9.17 4.46
CA ALA A 78 15.90 -8.93 4.94
C ALA A 78 16.57 -7.66 4.37
N HIS A 79 16.15 -7.18 3.19
CA HIS A 79 16.65 -5.94 2.60
C HIS A 79 16.09 -4.69 3.29
N TYR A 80 14.88 -4.79 3.83
CA TYR A 80 14.19 -3.67 4.50
C TYR A 80 14.37 -3.71 6.01
N LEU A 81 14.51 -4.90 6.58
CA LEU A 81 14.55 -5.13 8.01
C LEU A 81 15.78 -5.96 8.38
N LYS A 82 16.78 -5.28 8.94
CA LYS A 82 17.93 -5.94 9.55
C LYS A 82 17.52 -6.40 10.95
N LEU A 83 17.59 -7.71 11.17
CA LEU A 83 17.35 -8.36 12.47
C LEU A 83 18.52 -8.07 13.43
N THR A 84 18.72 -6.80 13.79
CA THR A 84 19.68 -6.41 14.84
C THR A 84 18.93 -6.10 16.14
N PRO A 85 19.48 -6.46 17.32
CA PRO A 85 18.87 -6.17 18.63
C PRO A 85 18.63 -4.68 18.90
N SER A 86 19.24 -3.78 18.14
CA SER A 86 18.99 -2.35 18.23
C SER A 86 17.67 -1.92 17.59
N ASN A 87 17.15 -2.70 16.64
CA ASN A 87 16.01 -2.33 15.80
C ASN A 87 14.69 -2.87 16.33
N PHE A 88 14.75 -3.71 17.37
CA PHE A 88 13.58 -4.31 17.98
C PHE A 88 13.54 -3.93 19.46
N PRO A 89 12.36 -3.70 20.01
CA PRO A 89 12.21 -3.61 21.45
C PRO A 89 12.77 -4.87 22.13
N SER A 90 13.31 -4.68 23.33
CA SER A 90 13.88 -5.75 24.14
C SER A 90 12.88 -6.88 24.42
N GLU A 91 11.58 -6.58 24.45
CA GLU A 91 10.52 -7.58 24.64
C GLU A 91 10.43 -8.59 23.48
N LEU A 92 10.80 -8.19 22.25
CA LEU A 92 10.77 -9.05 21.07
C LEU A 92 12.07 -9.85 20.88
N ILE A 93 13.19 -9.33 21.36
CA ILE A 93 14.53 -9.96 21.20
C ILE A 93 14.76 -11.03 22.27
N GLN A 94 14.24 -10.82 23.47
CA GLN A 94 14.51 -11.71 24.60
C GLN A 94 13.79 -13.06 24.53
N GLY A 95 12.96 -13.31 23.52
CA GLY A 95 12.43 -14.64 23.25
C GLY A 95 11.73 -15.27 24.46
N SER A 96 10.41 -15.12 24.52
CA SER A 96 9.58 -16.16 25.13
C SER A 96 9.78 -16.37 26.65
N LYS A 97 9.49 -15.34 27.47
CA LYS A 97 8.59 -15.68 28.58
C LYS A 97 7.27 -16.00 27.91
N ARG A 98 7.02 -17.28 27.63
CA ARG A 98 5.69 -17.77 27.26
C ARG A 98 4.79 -17.38 28.42
N VAL A 99 4.23 -16.17 28.38
CA VAL A 99 2.90 -15.97 28.91
C VAL A 99 2.10 -16.93 28.05
N HIS A 100 1.90 -18.11 28.61
CA HIS A 100 0.99 -19.09 28.09
C HIS A 100 -0.37 -18.40 28.24
N HIS A 101 -0.68 -17.48 27.32
CA HIS A 101 -2.06 -17.22 27.01
C HIS A 101 -2.55 -18.61 26.65
N GLU A 102 -3.34 -19.21 27.55
CA GLU A 102 -4.11 -20.37 27.17
C GLU A 102 -4.66 -20.03 25.80
N ASN A 103 -4.26 -20.83 24.82
CA ASN A 103 -4.82 -20.79 23.49
C ASN A 103 -6.28 -21.19 23.72
N LYS A 104 -7.12 -20.24 24.17
CA LYS A 104 -8.55 -20.28 24.03
C LYS A 104 -8.71 -20.31 22.53
N LYS A 105 -8.70 -21.53 21.99
CA LYS A 105 -9.04 -21.78 20.60
C LYS A 105 -10.30 -20.99 20.41
N LEU A 106 -10.21 -19.94 19.60
CA LEU A 106 -11.36 -19.13 19.23
C LEU A 106 -12.26 -20.09 18.46
N ARG A 107 -13.10 -20.79 19.19
CA ARG A 107 -14.01 -21.80 18.67
C ARG A 107 -15.13 -20.95 18.09
N TRP A 108 -15.14 -20.80 16.77
CA TRP A 108 -16.31 -20.35 16.02
C TRP A 108 -17.41 -21.42 16.08
N ASP A 109 -17.62 -22.02 17.25
CA ASP A 109 -18.71 -22.93 17.44
C ASP A 109 -19.97 -22.10 17.52
N ARG A 110 -20.73 -22.22 16.44
CA ARG A 110 -22.09 -21.72 16.19
C ARG A 110 -23.13 -22.20 17.22
N ALA A 111 -22.70 -22.68 18.39
CA ALA A 111 -23.53 -23.40 19.34
C ALA A 111 -24.41 -22.52 20.25
N PRO A 112 -24.15 -21.21 20.46
CA PRO A 112 -25.07 -20.37 21.25
C PRO A 112 -25.85 -19.33 20.44
N GLU A 113 -25.59 -19.15 19.13
CA GLU A 113 -26.24 -18.07 18.36
C GLU A 113 -27.73 -18.33 18.10
N ASP A 114 -28.15 -19.57 17.91
CA ASP A 114 -29.57 -19.89 17.69
C ASP A 114 -30.45 -19.41 18.87
N LYS A 115 -29.96 -19.58 20.11
CA LYS A 115 -30.65 -19.09 21.31
C LYS A 115 -30.59 -17.56 21.46
N LEU A 116 -29.59 -16.93 20.86
CA LEU A 116 -29.41 -15.48 20.87
C LEU A 116 -30.40 -14.82 19.91
N PHE A 117 -30.62 -15.41 18.73
CA PHE A 117 -31.64 -14.95 17.77
C PHE A 117 -33.05 -15.09 18.36
N ASP A 118 -33.36 -16.21 19.01
CA ASP A 118 -34.65 -16.40 19.72
C ASP A 118 -34.88 -15.35 20.83
N LEU A 119 -33.81 -14.91 21.51
CA LEU A 119 -33.89 -13.87 22.55
C LEU A 119 -34.20 -12.50 21.94
N PHE A 120 -33.55 -12.16 20.83
CA PHE A 120 -33.78 -10.90 20.12
C PHE A 120 -35.19 -10.81 19.56
N GLU A 121 -35.71 -11.90 18.98
CA GLU A 121 -37.08 -11.96 18.45
C GLU A 121 -38.12 -11.69 19.56
N LYS A 122 -37.98 -12.34 20.74
CA LYS A 122 -38.86 -12.11 21.88
C LYS A 122 -38.80 -10.68 22.44
N LEU A 123 -37.61 -10.05 22.40
CA LEU A 123 -37.45 -8.66 22.83
C LEU A 123 -38.13 -7.70 21.85
N GLU A 124 -38.04 -7.96 20.56
CA GLU A 124 -38.72 -7.16 19.53
C GLU A 124 -40.24 -7.27 19.65
N GLU A 125 -40.77 -8.47 19.87
CA GLU A 125 -42.19 -8.70 20.12
C GLU A 125 -42.69 -7.94 21.34
N LYS A 126 -41.95 -7.98 22.46
CA LYS A 126 -42.30 -7.21 23.67
C LYS A 126 -42.29 -5.71 23.42
N TYR A 127 -41.32 -5.20 22.66
CA TYR A 127 -41.25 -3.79 22.32
C TYR A 127 -42.42 -3.36 21.42
N LYS A 128 -42.76 -4.17 20.40
CA LYS A 128 -43.94 -3.96 19.55
C LYS A 128 -45.24 -4.01 20.35
N ALA A 129 -45.38 -4.97 21.26
CA ALA A 129 -46.57 -5.08 22.12
C ALA A 129 -46.71 -3.88 23.05
N ARG A 130 -45.60 -3.40 23.64
CA ARG A 130 -45.59 -2.21 24.49
C ARG A 130 -45.94 -0.93 23.73
N ASN A 131 -45.50 -0.81 22.48
CA ASN A 131 -45.81 0.34 21.63
C ASN A 131 -47.21 0.29 20.98
N ARG A 132 -47.89 -0.87 21.00
CA ARG A 132 -49.28 -1.01 20.55
C ARG A 132 -50.31 -0.77 21.66
N LEU A 133 -49.85 -0.67 22.91
CA LEU A 133 -50.68 -0.42 24.09
C LEU A 133 -50.66 1.06 24.55
N HIS A 134 -50.00 1.92 23.77
CA HIS A 134 -50.10 3.38 23.82
C HIS A 134 -50.80 3.88 22.55
#